data_AF-A0A8E0RZC2-F1
#
_entry.id   AF-A0A8E0RZC2-F1
#
_cell.length_a   1.000
_cell.length_b   1.000
_cell.length_c   1.000
_cell.angle_alpha   90.00
_cell.angle_beta   90.00
_cell.angle_gamma   90.00
#
_symmetry.space_group_name_H-M   'P 1'
#
loop_
_entity.id
_entity.type
_entity.pdbx_description
1 polymer ?
#
loop_
_entity_poly.entity_id
_entity_poly.type
_entity_poly.pdbx_seq_one_letter_code
_entity_poly.pdbx_strand_id
1 'polypeptide(L)'
;MDSWNDTVKTGKGVFIDCDNYSIHFNDTLCLDEFSMKDLFHPCQSWSFRAYLAQASAGFAACMMLPTVTFGTVTVSLLAYLLAFHIRRPGHMHIYAAWISLFDLFLLTFGGYFHSMLVFGAPWWASRVHLFYMEDHLSCKFYQFICDFIQSGKNLLAFLMTAGAIQRGINDIPVRTRPVVIHLQILVALSLSLMISAFAALVFGLHQRASTFMCAPDPQFSSAIHRFYGNHYVLFVDGLLPNLGTISMLWLVRRRLREVDLILTYMNRINLRKDIASLAVCCVERRLLDWVRNYRILLYQIGVFSLTRLLRCAVRSVDAWLAPNPGALSSVRSVVFAEAIQSALINGPLFVEIVVTSFPFIIWYALVPQIRVLCHIMWLRCTCRKTWESAQKFQHFVMPFNYLEETLAILQDRHLVRKSYKPVLTYIRNIERQFRLQYDTYYSLTHESQISWSSLRESSTTFSFSSAMMSASKHGASRHDRLRKESMSESSSYTA
;
A
#
# COMPACT_ATOMS: atom_id res chain seq x y z
N MET A 1 22.57 -38.62 -6.41
CA MET A 1 22.28 -38.32 -7.83
C MET A 1 22.81 -39.41 -8.77
N ASP A 2 23.71 -40.29 -8.30
CA ASP A 2 24.29 -41.33 -9.17
C ASP A 2 23.43 -42.57 -9.41
N SER A 3 22.36 -42.83 -8.63
CA SER A 3 21.46 -43.97 -8.89
C SER A 3 20.35 -43.71 -9.93
N TRP A 4 20.24 -42.48 -10.43
CA TRP A 4 19.22 -42.10 -11.42
C TRP A 4 19.69 -42.28 -12.87
N ASN A 5 21.00 -42.34 -13.12
CA ASN A 5 21.55 -42.46 -14.48
C ASN A 5 21.63 -43.91 -14.99
N ASP A 6 21.60 -44.92 -14.11
CA ASP A 6 21.69 -46.33 -14.52
C ASP A 6 20.32 -46.94 -14.88
N THR A 7 19.21 -46.33 -14.47
CA THR A 7 17.85 -46.88 -14.62
C THR A 7 17.18 -46.55 -15.96
N VAL A 8 17.71 -45.57 -16.72
CA VAL A 8 17.15 -45.20 -18.03
C VAL A 8 17.57 -46.17 -19.14
N LYS A 9 18.60 -47.01 -18.93
CA LYS A 9 19.13 -47.90 -19.98
C LYS A 9 18.37 -49.22 -20.19
N THR A 10 17.46 -49.63 -19.31
CA THR A 10 16.89 -50.99 -19.36
C THR A 10 15.43 -51.12 -19.80
N GLY A 11 14.71 -50.03 -20.13
CA GLY A 11 13.36 -50.12 -20.73
C GLY A 11 12.33 -50.94 -19.93
N LYS A 12 12.59 -51.24 -18.66
CA LYS A 12 11.65 -51.90 -17.74
C LYS A 12 10.97 -50.79 -16.96
N GLY A 13 9.65 -50.68 -17.10
CA GLY A 13 8.83 -49.77 -16.31
C GLY A 13 9.13 -49.97 -14.83
N VAL A 14 9.62 -48.93 -14.18
CA VAL A 14 9.82 -48.91 -12.73
C VAL A 14 8.42 -48.90 -12.11
N PHE A 15 7.90 -50.10 -11.79
CA PHE A 15 6.88 -50.21 -10.77
C PHE A 15 7.56 -49.79 -9.46
N ILE A 16 7.28 -48.56 -9.02
CA ILE A 16 7.70 -48.09 -7.71
C ILE A 16 6.90 -48.93 -6.72
N ASP A 17 7.58 -49.88 -6.06
CA ASP A 17 6.98 -50.74 -5.05
C ASP A 17 6.70 -49.90 -3.79
N CYS A 18 5.46 -49.40 -3.70
CA CYS A 18 5.03 -48.47 -2.68
C CYS A 18 4.89 -49.10 -1.29
N ASP A 19 4.86 -50.45 -1.21
CA ASP A 19 4.62 -51.20 0.02
C ASP A 19 5.89 -51.40 0.88
N ASN A 20 7.08 -51.27 0.29
CA ASN A 20 8.37 -51.48 0.98
C ASN A 20 9.02 -50.19 1.52
N TYR A 21 8.36 -49.03 1.38
CA TYR A 21 8.83 -47.74 1.92
C TYR A 21 8.18 -47.42 3.28
N SER A 22 7.97 -48.42 4.12
CA SER A 22 7.83 -48.25 5.57
C SER A 22 9.23 -47.99 6.15
N ILE A 23 9.74 -46.77 5.95
CA ILE A 23 10.83 -46.30 6.81
C ILE A 23 10.25 -46.36 8.22
N HIS A 24 10.70 -47.34 9.01
CA HIS A 24 10.55 -47.33 10.44
C HIS A 24 11.19 -46.02 10.91
N PHE A 25 10.34 -45.00 11.09
CA PHE A 25 10.69 -43.84 11.88
C PHE A 25 10.96 -44.38 13.28
N ASN A 26 12.23 -44.69 13.56
CA ASN A 26 12.68 -44.76 14.93
C ASN A 26 12.38 -43.39 15.53
N ASP A 27 11.57 -43.33 16.57
CA ASP A 27 11.16 -42.12 17.30
C ASP A 27 12.33 -41.28 17.86
N THR A 28 13.57 -41.67 17.56
CA THR A 28 14.84 -41.05 18.00
C THR A 28 15.51 -40.18 16.95
N LEU A 29 15.07 -40.19 15.69
CA LEU A 29 15.64 -39.34 14.63
C LEU A 29 14.85 -38.04 14.50
N CYS A 30 15.40 -36.96 15.05
CA CYS A 30 14.97 -35.59 14.77
C CYS A 30 15.21 -35.31 13.28
N LEU A 31 14.16 -35.03 12.52
CA LEU A 31 14.27 -34.48 11.18
C LEU A 31 14.26 -32.96 11.29
N ASP A 32 15.27 -32.30 10.72
CA ASP A 32 15.43 -30.86 10.90
C ASP A 32 14.26 -30.04 10.32
N GLU A 33 13.47 -30.56 9.36
CA GLU A 33 12.47 -29.75 8.64
C GLU A 33 11.19 -30.51 8.25
N PHE A 34 10.04 -29.86 8.48
CA PHE A 34 8.76 -30.22 7.84
C PHE A 34 8.86 -29.98 6.33
N SER A 35 8.66 -31.02 5.51
CA SER A 35 8.87 -30.92 4.06
C SER A 35 7.58 -31.14 3.27
N MET A 36 7.20 -30.13 2.47
CA MET A 36 6.12 -30.27 1.47
C MET A 36 6.42 -31.31 0.37
N LYS A 37 7.61 -31.93 0.38
CA LYS A 37 7.97 -33.04 -0.52
C LYS A 37 7.03 -34.24 -0.40
N ASP A 38 6.49 -34.47 0.80
CA ASP A 38 5.52 -35.55 1.05
C ASP A 38 4.23 -35.39 0.24
N LEU A 39 3.92 -34.16 -0.19
CA LEU A 39 2.75 -33.81 -0.97
C LEU A 39 2.92 -34.08 -2.48
N PHE A 40 4.10 -34.54 -2.91
CA PHE A 40 4.40 -34.84 -4.32
C PHE A 40 4.78 -36.31 -4.54
N HIS A 41 4.61 -37.17 -3.53
CA HIS A 41 4.98 -38.57 -3.63
C HIS A 41 3.98 -39.38 -4.49
N PRO A 42 4.45 -40.11 -5.52
CA PRO A 42 3.57 -40.81 -6.48
C PRO A 42 2.77 -41.98 -5.89
N CYS A 43 3.14 -42.45 -4.69
CA CYS A 43 2.60 -43.65 -4.05
C CYS A 43 1.37 -43.42 -3.13
N GLN A 44 0.75 -42.24 -3.14
CA GLN A 44 -0.38 -41.94 -2.24
C GLN A 44 -1.74 -42.09 -2.94
N SER A 45 -2.74 -42.57 -2.19
CA SER A 45 -4.15 -42.49 -2.61
C SER A 45 -4.64 -41.06 -2.44
N TRP A 46 -4.94 -40.37 -3.54
CA TRP A 46 -5.29 -38.95 -3.51
C TRP A 46 -6.77 -38.74 -3.20
N SER A 47 -7.07 -38.15 -2.05
CA SER A 47 -8.36 -37.49 -1.86
C SER A 47 -8.43 -36.23 -2.73
N PHE A 48 -9.64 -35.76 -3.06
CA PHE A 48 -9.82 -34.50 -3.81
C PHE A 48 -9.08 -33.31 -3.15
N ARG A 49 -9.04 -33.26 -1.81
CA ARG A 49 -8.31 -32.24 -1.05
C ARG A 49 -6.79 -32.31 -1.30
N ALA A 50 -6.23 -33.51 -1.37
CA ALA A 50 -4.81 -33.71 -1.64
C ALA A 50 -4.43 -33.28 -3.06
N TYR A 51 -5.26 -33.61 -4.06
CA TYR A 51 -5.04 -33.16 -5.44
C TYR A 51 -5.06 -31.63 -5.55
N LEU A 52 -6.02 -30.98 -4.90
CA LEU A 52 -6.14 -29.52 -4.91
C LEU A 52 -4.96 -28.85 -4.21
N ALA A 53 -4.50 -29.41 -3.09
CA ALA A 53 -3.30 -28.98 -2.38
C ALA A 53 -2.04 -29.12 -3.24
N GLN A 54 -1.89 -30.23 -3.97
CA GLN A 54 -0.74 -30.47 -4.84
C GLN A 54 -0.72 -29.51 -6.02
N ALA A 55 -1.87 -29.31 -6.67
CA ALA A 55 -2.01 -28.38 -7.78
C ALA A 55 -1.72 -26.93 -7.33
N SER A 56 -2.24 -26.50 -6.17
CA SER A 56 -2.00 -25.15 -5.66
C SER A 56 -0.53 -24.95 -5.26
N ALA A 57 0.08 -25.92 -4.57
CA ALA A 57 1.48 -25.87 -4.15
C ALA A 57 2.44 -25.87 -5.36
N GLY A 58 2.21 -26.73 -6.36
CA GLY A 58 3.02 -26.78 -7.58
C GLY A 58 2.90 -25.50 -8.42
N PHE A 59 1.68 -24.96 -8.56
CA PHE A 59 1.49 -23.68 -9.26
C PHE A 59 2.16 -22.53 -8.52
N ALA A 60 2.00 -22.46 -7.20
CA ALA A 60 2.64 -21.45 -6.37
C ALA A 60 4.18 -21.55 -6.48
N ALA A 61 4.76 -22.74 -6.39
CA ALA A 61 6.20 -22.96 -6.50
C ALA A 61 6.79 -22.40 -7.81
N CYS A 62 6.10 -22.61 -8.94
CA CYS A 62 6.55 -22.13 -10.24
C CYS A 62 6.35 -20.61 -10.44
N MET A 63 5.23 -20.07 -9.95
CA MET A 63 4.82 -18.70 -10.26
C MET A 63 5.20 -17.65 -9.21
N MET A 64 5.61 -18.07 -8.00
CA MET A 64 5.90 -17.15 -6.90
C MET A 64 7.05 -16.19 -7.23
N LEU A 65 8.21 -16.72 -7.64
CA LEU A 65 9.39 -15.91 -7.92
C LEU A 65 9.15 -14.84 -8.99
N PRO A 66 8.62 -15.15 -10.20
CA PRO A 66 8.33 -14.12 -11.19
C PRO A 66 7.25 -13.14 -10.72
N THR A 67 6.24 -13.60 -9.97
CA THR A 67 5.17 -12.73 -9.47
C THR A 67 5.69 -11.75 -8.44
N VAL A 68 6.47 -12.21 -7.46
CA VAL A 68 7.01 -11.36 -6.39
C VAL A 68 8.08 -10.40 -6.93
N THR A 69 8.96 -10.85 -7.84
CA THR A 69 9.94 -9.97 -8.49
C THR A 69 9.27 -8.86 -9.30
N PHE A 70 8.30 -9.19 -10.15
CA PHE A 70 7.57 -8.19 -10.92
C PHE A 70 6.70 -7.29 -10.03
N GLY A 71 6.03 -7.89 -9.04
CA GLY A 71 5.20 -7.18 -8.07
C GLY A 71 6.01 -6.16 -7.28
N THR A 72 7.16 -6.55 -6.74
CA THR A 72 8.02 -5.63 -5.96
C THR A 72 8.50 -4.45 -6.80
N VAL A 73 8.89 -4.67 -8.06
CA VAL A 73 9.29 -3.58 -8.96
C VAL A 73 8.12 -2.63 -9.25
N THR A 74 6.97 -3.16 -9.67
CA THR A 74 5.82 -2.35 -10.07
C THR A 74 5.16 -1.63 -8.90
N VAL A 75 5.07 -2.26 -7.72
CA VAL A 75 4.55 -1.64 -6.50
C VAL A 75 5.53 -0.60 -5.96
N SER A 76 6.85 -0.82 -6.07
CA SER A 76 7.85 0.21 -5.70
C SER A 76 7.73 1.45 -6.58
N LEU A 77 7.57 1.24 -7.89
CA LEU A 77 7.32 2.34 -8.83
C LEU A 77 6.02 3.06 -8.47
N LEU A 78 4.95 2.34 -8.17
CA LEU A 78 3.68 2.93 -7.76
C LEU A 78 3.83 3.77 -6.48
N ALA A 79 4.47 3.22 -5.44
CA ALA A 79 4.71 3.92 -4.17
C ALA A 79 5.51 5.21 -4.39
N TYR A 80 6.58 5.15 -5.19
CA TYR A 80 7.37 6.33 -5.56
C TYR A 80 6.53 7.39 -6.27
N LEU A 81 5.74 7.00 -7.28
CA LEU A 81 4.92 7.94 -8.02
C LEU A 81 3.84 8.57 -7.13
N LEU A 82 3.19 7.80 -6.26
CA LEU A 82 2.16 8.29 -5.33
C LEU A 82 2.72 9.19 -4.23
N ALA A 83 3.94 8.92 -3.75
CA ALA A 83 4.58 9.71 -2.71
C ALA A 83 5.04 11.08 -3.23
N PHE A 84 5.61 11.13 -4.43
CA PHE A 84 6.35 12.32 -4.90
C PHE A 84 5.70 13.06 -6.07
N HIS A 85 5.02 12.36 -6.99
CA HIS A 85 4.62 12.95 -8.28
C HIS A 85 3.12 13.13 -8.44
N ILE A 86 2.31 12.22 -7.88
CA ILE A 86 0.87 12.19 -8.09
C ILE A 86 0.17 12.78 -6.87
N ARG A 87 -0.57 13.86 -7.08
CA ARG A 87 -1.53 14.38 -6.10
C ARG A 87 -2.94 14.08 -6.55
N ARG A 88 -3.82 13.67 -5.64
CA ARG A 88 -5.22 13.30 -5.92
C ARG A 88 -6.17 14.04 -4.97
N PRO A 89 -7.42 14.32 -5.39
CA PRO A 89 -8.39 14.97 -4.51
C PRO A 89 -8.62 14.14 -3.25
N GLY A 90 -8.86 14.84 -2.13
CA GLY A 90 -9.00 14.23 -0.82
C GLY A 90 -7.72 13.58 -0.27
N HIS A 91 -6.55 13.86 -0.85
CA HIS A 91 -5.28 13.26 -0.44
C HIS A 91 -5.27 11.71 -0.48
N MET A 92 -6.07 11.12 -1.39
CA MET A 92 -6.16 9.66 -1.55
C MET A 92 -4.79 9.01 -1.85
N HIS A 93 -3.90 9.73 -2.53
CA HIS A 93 -2.53 9.31 -2.80
C HIS A 93 -1.71 9.01 -1.54
N ILE A 94 -1.97 9.67 -0.41
CA ILE A 94 -1.26 9.42 0.86
C ILE A 94 -1.61 8.02 1.39
N TYR A 95 -2.91 7.69 1.49
CA TYR A 95 -3.35 6.35 1.91
C TYR A 95 -2.85 5.27 0.94
N ALA A 96 -2.96 5.54 -0.35
CA ALA A 96 -2.52 4.60 -1.39
C ALA A 96 -1.00 4.34 -1.31
N ALA A 97 -0.18 5.36 -1.06
CA ALA A 97 1.26 5.20 -0.85
C ALA A 97 1.57 4.30 0.35
N TRP A 98 0.89 4.51 1.49
CA TRP A 98 1.03 3.65 2.66
C TRP A 98 0.58 2.20 2.37
N ILE A 99 -0.54 2.01 1.70
CA ILE A 99 -0.99 0.67 1.28
C ILE A 99 0.04 0.01 0.37
N SER A 100 0.63 0.74 -0.59
CA SER A 100 1.70 0.23 -1.44
C SER A 100 2.96 -0.14 -0.66
N LEU A 101 3.31 0.57 0.42
CA LEU A 101 4.40 0.15 1.31
C LEU A 101 4.08 -1.17 2.02
N PHE A 102 2.85 -1.35 2.50
CA PHE A 102 2.40 -2.62 3.07
C PHE A 102 2.33 -3.75 2.02
N ASP A 103 1.99 -3.44 0.77
CA ASP A 103 2.08 -4.39 -0.33
C ASP A 103 3.54 -4.83 -0.57
N LEU A 104 4.52 -3.92 -0.51
CA LEU A 104 5.94 -4.28 -0.58
C LEU A 104 6.37 -5.17 0.58
N PHE A 105 5.95 -4.85 1.80
CA PHE A 105 6.24 -5.71 2.96
C PHE A 105 5.59 -7.09 2.81
N LEU A 106 4.35 -7.17 2.33
CA LEU A 106 3.67 -8.45 2.07
C LEU A 106 4.37 -9.26 0.98
N LEU A 107 4.76 -8.63 -0.13
CA LEU A 107 5.51 -9.28 -1.20
C LEU A 107 6.88 -9.78 -0.72
N THR A 108 7.53 -9.02 0.15
CA THR A 108 8.84 -9.38 0.68
C THR A 108 8.74 -10.49 1.73
N PHE A 109 7.98 -10.29 2.80
CA PHE A 109 7.86 -11.26 3.89
C PHE A 109 6.97 -12.45 3.52
N GLY A 110 5.79 -12.20 2.95
CA GLY A 110 4.86 -13.25 2.54
C GLY A 110 5.25 -13.93 1.23
N GLY A 111 5.81 -13.21 0.27
CA GLY A 111 6.23 -13.74 -1.02
C GLY A 111 7.61 -14.41 -0.98
N TYR A 112 8.68 -13.61 -0.84
CA TYR A 112 10.05 -14.13 -0.86
C TYR A 112 10.38 -14.99 0.36
N PHE A 113 10.14 -14.51 1.57
CA PHE A 113 10.60 -15.25 2.75
C PHE A 113 9.69 -16.41 3.12
N HIS A 114 8.36 -16.24 3.04
CA HIS A 114 7.45 -17.32 3.38
C HIS A 114 7.20 -18.26 2.20
N SER A 115 6.51 -17.78 1.17
CA SER A 115 5.91 -18.68 0.19
C SER A 115 6.94 -19.30 -0.76
N MET A 116 7.99 -18.57 -1.15
CA MET A 116 9.07 -19.13 -1.96
C MET A 116 9.87 -20.18 -1.18
N LEU A 117 10.14 -19.97 0.11
CA LEU A 117 10.88 -20.95 0.89
C LEU A 117 10.03 -22.16 1.27
N VAL A 118 8.75 -21.98 1.61
CA VAL A 118 7.85 -23.08 2.00
C VAL A 118 7.40 -23.93 0.80
N PHE A 119 7.11 -23.32 -0.35
CA PHE A 119 6.60 -24.03 -1.54
C PHE A 119 7.66 -24.24 -2.61
N GLY A 120 8.48 -23.22 -2.88
CA GLY A 120 9.47 -23.25 -3.96
C GLY A 120 10.68 -24.12 -3.65
N ALA A 121 11.30 -23.97 -2.47
CA ALA A 121 12.51 -24.73 -2.14
C ALA A 121 12.31 -26.26 -2.15
N PRO A 122 11.22 -26.82 -1.57
CA PRO A 122 10.93 -28.25 -1.66
C PRO A 122 10.76 -28.72 -3.11
N TRP A 123 10.09 -27.91 -3.95
CA TRP A 123 9.86 -28.19 -5.36
C TRP A 123 11.16 -28.18 -6.19
N TRP A 124 12.11 -27.29 -5.88
CA TRP A 124 13.43 -27.25 -6.51
C TRP A 124 14.44 -28.21 -5.88
N ALA A 125 13.98 -29.11 -5.00
CA ALA A 125 14.80 -30.03 -4.22
C ALA A 125 15.91 -29.35 -3.38
N SER A 126 15.81 -28.03 -3.18
CA SER A 126 16.75 -27.27 -2.35
C SER A 126 16.37 -27.43 -0.89
N ARG A 127 17.37 -27.63 -0.03
CA ARG A 127 17.20 -27.51 1.43
C ARG A 127 17.54 -26.08 1.79
N VAL A 128 16.58 -25.35 2.35
CA VAL A 128 16.78 -23.97 2.76
C VAL A 128 16.33 -23.84 4.20
N HIS A 129 17.28 -23.55 5.07
CA HIS A 129 16.99 -23.26 6.46
C HIS A 129 16.20 -21.95 6.55
N LEU A 130 15.04 -22.04 7.18
CA LEU A 130 14.14 -20.93 7.41
C LEU A 130 14.66 -20.17 8.65
N PHE A 131 15.09 -18.92 8.49
CA PHE A 131 15.64 -18.12 9.61
C PHE A 131 14.70 -18.04 10.83
N TYR A 132 13.38 -18.09 10.61
CA TYR A 132 12.39 -18.06 11.69
C TYR A 132 12.26 -19.38 12.45
N MET A 133 12.94 -20.44 12.00
CA MET A 133 13.04 -21.73 12.68
C MET A 133 14.36 -21.90 13.45
N GLU A 134 15.30 -20.96 13.35
CA GLU A 134 16.60 -21.05 14.04
C GLU A 134 16.44 -20.88 15.56
N ASP A 135 15.66 -19.88 15.98
CA ASP A 135 15.50 -19.51 17.38
C ASP A 135 14.05 -19.16 17.74
N HIS A 136 13.70 -19.32 19.03
CA HIS A 136 12.41 -18.91 19.58
C HIS A 136 12.11 -17.43 19.34
N LEU A 137 13.11 -16.56 19.46
CA LEU A 137 12.96 -15.11 19.26
C LEU A 137 12.66 -14.80 17.79
N SER A 138 13.34 -15.47 16.85
CA SER A 138 13.15 -15.31 15.40
C SER A 138 11.74 -15.73 14.99
N CYS A 139 11.23 -16.85 15.51
CA CYS A 139 9.84 -17.28 15.31
C CYS A 139 8.84 -16.23 15.79
N LYS A 140 8.98 -15.75 17.03
CA LYS A 140 8.10 -14.71 17.61
C LYS A 140 8.09 -13.43 16.79
N PHE A 141 9.28 -12.95 16.42
CA PHE A 141 9.42 -11.71 15.67
C PHE A 141 8.86 -11.82 14.25
N TYR A 142 9.11 -12.95 13.58
CA TYR A 142 8.57 -13.22 12.26
C TYR A 142 7.03 -13.22 12.25
N GLN A 143 6.41 -13.91 13.21
CA GLN A 143 4.94 -13.95 13.31
C GLN A 143 4.35 -12.59 13.67
N PHE A 144 5.00 -11.86 14.59
CA PHE A 144 4.64 -10.48 14.90
C PHE A 144 4.65 -9.58 13.65
N ILE A 145 5.70 -9.65 12.83
CA ILE A 145 5.81 -8.87 11.59
C ILE A 145 4.69 -9.27 10.62
N CYS A 146 4.47 -10.57 10.42
CA CYS A 146 3.42 -11.06 9.54
C CYS A 146 2.06 -10.51 9.95
N ASP A 147 1.74 -10.58 11.25
CA ASP A 147 0.47 -10.11 11.79
C ASP A 147 0.33 -8.58 11.71
N PHE A 148 1.43 -7.86 11.93
CA PHE A 148 1.48 -6.40 11.76
C PHE A 148 1.20 -6.00 10.31
N ILE A 149 1.86 -6.64 9.34
CA ILE A 149 1.65 -6.34 7.91
C ILE A 149 0.19 -6.57 7.53
N GLN A 150 -0.39 -7.70 7.94
CA GLN A 150 -1.76 -8.06 7.57
C GLN A 150 -2.79 -7.13 8.23
N SER A 151 -2.73 -6.96 9.55
CA SER A 151 -3.65 -6.09 10.29
C SER A 151 -3.51 -4.62 9.87
N GLY A 152 -2.30 -4.13 9.66
CA GLY A 152 -2.03 -2.75 9.25
C GLY A 152 -2.62 -2.45 7.88
N LYS A 153 -2.42 -3.35 6.91
CA LYS A 153 -3.02 -3.21 5.58
C LYS A 153 -4.56 -3.24 5.63
N ASN A 154 -5.15 -4.13 6.42
CA ASN A 154 -6.60 -4.21 6.61
C ASN A 154 -7.17 -2.89 7.18
N LEU A 155 -6.53 -2.33 8.21
CA LEU A 155 -6.95 -1.07 8.83
C LEU A 155 -6.77 0.13 7.88
N LEU A 156 -5.67 0.17 7.12
CA LEU A 156 -5.44 1.23 6.12
C LEU A 156 -6.47 1.19 4.99
N ALA A 157 -6.82 0.00 4.49
CA ALA A 157 -7.85 -0.18 3.48
C ALA A 157 -9.23 0.28 3.98
N PHE A 158 -9.57 -0.07 5.22
CA PHE A 158 -10.78 0.40 5.88
C PHE A 158 -10.79 1.94 6.01
N LEU A 159 -9.72 2.52 6.55
CA LEU A 159 -9.58 3.96 6.77
C LEU A 159 -9.65 4.76 5.46
N MET A 160 -8.99 4.27 4.41
CA MET A 160 -9.03 4.88 3.08
C MET A 160 -10.47 4.94 2.52
N THR A 161 -11.23 3.87 2.69
CA THR A 161 -12.62 3.76 2.23
C THR A 161 -13.54 4.66 3.06
N ALA A 162 -13.40 4.62 4.39
CA ALA A 162 -14.17 5.48 5.31
C ALA A 162 -13.91 6.97 5.03
N GLY A 163 -12.65 7.37 4.81
CA GLY A 163 -12.28 8.73 4.47
C GLY A 163 -12.84 9.20 3.11
N ALA A 164 -12.99 8.29 2.14
CA ALA A 164 -13.63 8.62 0.87
C ALA A 164 -15.14 8.87 1.02
N ILE A 165 -15.81 8.11 1.89
CA ILE A 165 -17.24 8.31 2.19
C ILE A 165 -17.46 9.58 2.99
N GLN A 166 -16.70 9.82 4.06
CA GLN A 166 -16.88 11.03 4.87
C GLN A 166 -16.77 12.32 4.03
N ARG A 167 -15.82 12.36 3.09
CA ARG A 167 -15.60 13.53 2.22
C ARG A 167 -16.72 13.79 1.22
N GLY A 168 -17.46 12.78 0.80
CA GLY A 168 -18.61 12.98 -0.09
C GLY A 168 -19.93 13.21 0.63
N ILE A 169 -20.00 13.15 1.97
CA ILE A 169 -21.19 13.59 2.74
C ILE A 169 -21.19 15.12 2.91
N ASN A 170 -20.00 15.70 3.09
CA ASN A 170 -19.89 17.13 3.34
C ASN A 170 -19.93 17.90 2.02
N ASP A 171 -21.09 18.48 1.69
CA ASP A 171 -21.34 19.31 0.49
C ASP A 171 -20.38 20.51 0.37
N ILE A 172 -19.87 20.97 1.51
CA ILE A 172 -18.78 21.94 1.58
C ILE A 172 -17.51 21.13 1.86
N PRO A 173 -16.51 21.14 0.96
CA PRO A 173 -15.26 20.44 1.17
C PRO A 173 -14.48 21.16 2.27
N VAL A 174 -14.80 20.90 3.54
CA VAL A 174 -13.90 21.17 4.66
C VAL A 174 -12.69 20.27 4.40
N ARG A 175 -11.70 20.85 3.72
CA ARG A 175 -10.54 20.16 3.16
C ARG A 175 -9.77 19.60 4.34
N THR A 176 -9.87 18.28 4.55
CA THR A 176 -9.22 17.58 5.66
C THR A 176 -7.73 17.89 5.59
N ARG A 177 -7.19 18.52 6.64
CA ARG A 177 -5.77 18.90 6.66
C ARG A 177 -4.92 17.63 6.55
N PRO A 178 -3.80 17.64 5.79
CA PRO A 178 -2.91 16.48 5.67
C PRO A 178 -2.46 15.92 7.04
N VAL A 179 -2.27 16.81 8.02
CA VAL A 179 -1.91 16.45 9.40
C VAL A 179 -2.93 15.50 10.03
N VAL A 180 -4.23 15.72 9.82
CA VAL A 180 -5.29 14.84 10.34
C VAL A 180 -5.21 13.46 9.70
N ILE A 181 -4.91 13.40 8.40
CA ILE A 181 -4.75 12.14 7.67
C ILE A 181 -3.55 11.35 8.19
N HIS A 182 -2.41 12.02 8.38
CA HIS A 182 -1.23 11.39 8.96
C HIS A 182 -1.48 10.90 10.39
N LEU A 183 -2.21 11.68 11.20
CA LEU A 183 -2.60 11.27 12.55
C LEU A 183 -3.49 10.01 12.52
N GLN A 184 -4.48 9.97 11.63
CA GLN A 184 -5.33 8.78 11.46
C GLN A 184 -4.52 7.54 11.05
N ILE A 185 -3.55 7.71 10.15
CA ILE A 185 -2.64 6.64 9.74
C ILE A 185 -1.78 6.19 10.93
N LEU A 186 -1.22 7.12 11.71
CA LEU A 186 -0.44 6.78 12.90
C LEU A 186 -1.27 5.97 13.91
N VAL A 187 -2.52 6.37 14.14
CA VAL A 187 -3.45 5.62 15.02
C VAL A 187 -3.74 4.22 14.47
N ALA A 188 -3.95 4.08 13.15
CA ALA A 188 -4.14 2.78 12.53
C ALA A 188 -2.88 1.89 12.67
N LEU A 189 -1.69 2.45 12.53
CA LEU A 189 -0.42 1.74 12.73
C LEU A 189 -0.24 1.31 14.20
N SER A 190 -0.55 2.18 15.16
CA SER A 190 -0.49 1.81 16.58
C SER A 190 -1.48 0.71 16.94
N LEU A 191 -2.70 0.76 16.38
CA LEU A 191 -3.68 -0.31 16.56
C LEU A 191 -3.22 -1.63 15.95
N SER A 192 -2.59 -1.58 14.77
CA SER A 192 -2.00 -2.76 14.14
C SER A 192 -0.89 -3.37 14.99
N LEU A 193 -0.01 -2.56 15.58
CA LEU A 193 1.02 -3.03 16.53
C LEU A 193 0.40 -3.70 17.76
N MET A 194 -0.68 -3.13 18.31
CA MET A 194 -1.40 -3.73 19.44
C MET A 194 -2.05 -5.07 19.07
N ILE A 195 -2.64 -5.17 17.87
CA ILE A 195 -3.25 -6.40 17.37
C ILE A 195 -2.18 -7.49 17.18
N SER A 196 -1.01 -7.15 16.62
CA SER A 196 0.06 -8.10 16.34
C SER A 196 0.87 -8.50 17.58
N ALA A 197 0.87 -7.70 18.65
CA ALA A 197 1.62 -7.99 19.87
C ALA A 197 1.28 -9.35 20.50
N PHE A 198 0.03 -9.82 20.35
CA PHE A 198 -0.38 -11.14 20.84
C PHE A 198 0.40 -12.29 20.19
N ALA A 199 0.81 -12.16 18.92
CA ALA A 199 1.59 -13.19 18.25
C ALA A 199 2.96 -13.40 18.90
N ALA A 200 3.62 -12.30 19.31
CA ALA A 200 4.91 -12.35 19.99
C ALA A 200 4.85 -13.04 21.36
N LEU A 201 3.67 -13.04 21.99
CA LEU A 201 3.45 -13.70 23.28
C LEU A 201 3.15 -15.19 23.11
N VAL A 202 2.28 -15.53 22.16
CA VAL A 202 1.72 -16.88 22.03
C VAL A 202 2.59 -17.82 21.21
N PHE A 203 3.34 -17.34 20.21
CA PHE A 203 4.16 -18.20 19.37
C PHE A 203 5.45 -18.65 20.05
N GLY A 204 5.89 -19.86 19.70
CA GLY A 204 7.19 -20.39 20.05
C GLY A 204 7.67 -21.42 19.02
N LEU A 205 8.93 -21.80 19.15
CA LEU A 205 9.52 -22.88 18.37
C LEU A 205 9.31 -24.19 19.13
N HIS A 206 8.62 -25.15 18.54
CA HIS A 206 8.35 -26.44 19.19
C HIS A 206 8.56 -27.59 18.23
N GLN A 207 8.98 -28.72 18.78
CA GLN A 207 9.16 -29.94 18.00
C GLN A 207 7.84 -30.73 17.94
N ARG A 208 7.40 -31.08 16.73
CA ARG A 208 6.24 -31.93 16.49
C ARG A 208 6.55 -32.93 15.39
N ALA A 209 6.26 -34.21 15.64
CA ALA A 209 6.56 -35.32 14.74
C ALA A 209 8.02 -35.27 14.22
N SER A 210 8.97 -35.14 15.14
CA SER A 210 10.42 -35.01 14.88
C SER A 210 10.89 -33.71 14.22
N THR A 211 10.00 -32.80 13.80
CA THR A 211 10.33 -31.55 13.08
C THR A 211 10.10 -30.29 13.91
N PHE A 212 10.95 -29.27 13.74
CA PHE A 212 10.73 -27.96 14.36
C PHE A 212 9.71 -27.14 13.59
N MET A 213 8.74 -26.57 14.31
CA MET A 213 7.73 -25.68 13.75
C MET A 213 7.54 -24.42 14.60
N CYS A 214 7.38 -23.29 13.93
CA CYS A 214 6.99 -22.03 14.54
C CYS A 214 5.47 -21.97 14.64
N ALA A 215 4.93 -22.26 15.82
CA ALA A 215 3.51 -22.43 16.07
C ALA A 215 3.11 -21.85 17.46
N PRO A 216 1.81 -21.71 17.77
CA PRO A 216 1.37 -21.37 19.12
C PRO A 216 1.94 -22.35 20.17
N ASP A 217 2.52 -21.80 21.24
CA ASP A 217 3.25 -22.57 22.24
C ASP A 217 2.30 -23.49 23.02
N PRO A 218 2.53 -24.81 23.04
CA PRO A 218 1.67 -25.77 23.73
C PRO A 218 1.64 -25.58 25.25
N GLN A 219 2.56 -24.83 25.84
CA GLN A 219 2.55 -24.51 27.28
C GLN A 219 1.34 -23.66 27.68
N PHE A 220 0.76 -22.89 26.74
CA PHE A 220 -0.44 -22.13 27.02
C PHE A 220 -1.68 -23.03 27.09
N SER A 221 -2.66 -22.64 27.90
CA SER A 221 -3.92 -23.36 28.01
C SER A 221 -4.70 -23.32 26.69
N SER A 222 -5.52 -24.34 26.46
CA SER A 222 -6.38 -24.42 25.27
C SER A 222 -7.33 -23.22 25.11
N ALA A 223 -7.71 -22.57 26.23
CA ALA A 223 -8.48 -21.34 26.23
C ALA A 223 -7.73 -20.19 25.54
N ILE A 224 -6.42 -20.06 25.78
CA ILE A 224 -5.57 -19.04 25.16
C ILE A 224 -5.42 -19.32 23.66
N HIS A 225 -5.19 -20.58 23.26
CA HIS A 225 -5.12 -20.94 21.83
C HIS A 225 -6.44 -20.64 21.11
N ARG A 226 -7.58 -20.95 21.73
CA ARG A 226 -8.91 -20.67 21.16
C ARG A 226 -9.17 -19.15 21.05
N PHE A 227 -8.80 -18.39 22.08
CA PHE A 227 -8.88 -16.93 22.03
C PHE A 227 -8.01 -16.37 20.91
N TYR A 228 -6.75 -16.82 20.82
CA TYR A 228 -5.81 -16.38 19.80
C TYR A 228 -6.30 -16.72 18.40
N GLY A 229 -6.80 -17.94 18.17
CA GLY A 229 -7.36 -18.33 16.88
C GLY A 229 -8.51 -17.43 16.42
N ASN A 230 -9.43 -17.09 17.33
CA ASN A 230 -10.51 -16.15 17.05
C ASN A 230 -9.99 -14.72 16.78
N HIS A 231 -9.07 -14.23 17.62
CA HIS A 231 -8.43 -12.92 17.45
C HIS A 231 -7.75 -12.80 16.09
N TYR A 232 -7.01 -13.85 15.71
CA TYR A 232 -6.29 -13.92 14.46
C TYR A 232 -7.25 -13.83 13.25
N VAL A 233 -8.33 -14.61 13.22
CA VAL A 233 -9.31 -14.55 12.12
C VAL A 233 -10.05 -13.20 12.08
N LEU A 234 -10.44 -12.68 13.24
CA LEU A 234 -11.22 -11.45 13.32
C LEU A 234 -10.43 -10.20 12.94
N PHE A 235 -9.20 -10.08 13.44
CA PHE A 235 -8.42 -8.83 13.38
C PHE A 235 -7.17 -8.94 12.50
N VAL A 236 -6.43 -10.05 12.55
CA VAL A 236 -5.19 -10.21 11.77
C VAL A 236 -5.51 -10.50 10.31
N ASP A 237 -6.25 -11.59 10.05
CA ASP A 237 -6.81 -11.86 8.72
C ASP A 237 -7.82 -10.79 8.33
N GLY A 238 -8.44 -10.17 9.33
CA GLY A 238 -9.24 -8.98 9.20
C GLY A 238 -10.65 -9.26 8.70
N LEU A 239 -11.29 -10.34 9.16
CA LEU A 239 -12.70 -10.61 8.87
C LEU A 239 -13.57 -9.38 9.18
N LEU A 240 -13.40 -8.78 10.37
CA LEU A 240 -14.18 -7.62 10.80
C LEU A 240 -13.91 -6.36 9.95
N PRO A 241 -12.66 -5.87 9.80
CA PRO A 241 -12.39 -4.69 8.98
C PRO A 241 -12.75 -4.89 7.50
N ASN A 242 -12.60 -6.10 6.94
CA ASN A 242 -12.96 -6.36 5.54
C ASN A 242 -14.47 -6.42 5.32
N LEU A 243 -15.27 -6.99 6.23
CA LEU A 243 -16.73 -6.92 6.17
C LEU A 243 -17.23 -5.46 6.23
N GLY A 244 -16.65 -4.65 7.12
CA GLY A 244 -16.91 -3.22 7.20
C GLY A 244 -16.52 -2.51 5.90
N THR A 245 -15.36 -2.83 5.34
CA THR A 245 -14.85 -2.24 4.09
C THR A 245 -15.76 -2.56 2.91
N ILE A 246 -16.22 -3.80 2.74
CA ILE A 246 -17.14 -4.18 1.66
C ILE A 246 -18.48 -3.45 1.79
N SER A 247 -19.02 -3.34 3.00
CA SER A 247 -20.25 -2.58 3.27
C SER A 247 -20.09 -1.11 2.86
N MET A 248 -18.94 -0.53 3.17
CA MET A 248 -18.60 0.84 2.77
C MET A 248 -18.36 0.97 1.25
N LEU A 249 -17.72 -0.01 0.60
CA LEU A 249 -17.54 -0.03 -0.86
C LEU A 249 -18.87 -0.05 -1.62
N TRP A 250 -19.90 -0.67 -1.06
CA TRP A 250 -21.25 -0.59 -1.63
C TRP A 250 -21.78 0.86 -1.63
N LEU A 251 -21.55 1.63 -0.57
CA LEU A 251 -21.88 3.06 -0.52
C LEU A 251 -21.06 3.87 -1.53
N VAL A 252 -19.76 3.56 -1.67
CA VAL A 252 -18.89 4.15 -2.70
C VAL A 252 -19.45 3.90 -4.11
N ARG A 253 -19.96 2.69 -4.38
CA ARG A 253 -20.58 2.35 -5.66
C ARG A 253 -21.85 3.15 -5.93
N ARG A 254 -22.70 3.39 -4.92
CA ARG A 254 -23.90 4.23 -5.09
C ARG A 254 -23.51 5.67 -5.47
N ARG A 255 -22.51 6.22 -4.77
CA ARG A 255 -21.99 7.56 -5.06
C ARG A 255 -21.34 7.69 -6.42
N LEU A 256 -20.60 6.67 -6.85
CA LEU A 256 -20.05 6.63 -8.20
C LEU A 256 -21.15 6.80 -9.24
N ARG A 257 -22.28 6.10 -9.09
CA ARG A 257 -23.43 6.22 -10.00
C ARG A 257 -24.04 7.62 -9.99
N GLU A 258 -24.19 8.22 -8.81
CA GLU A 258 -24.72 9.58 -8.67
C GLU A 258 -23.81 10.60 -9.38
N VAL A 259 -22.50 10.50 -9.20
CA VAL A 259 -21.54 11.40 -9.86
C VAL A 259 -21.50 11.18 -11.38
N ASP A 260 -21.58 9.92 -11.85
CA ASP A 260 -21.65 9.61 -13.28
C ASP A 260 -22.93 10.19 -13.93
N LEU A 261 -24.06 10.21 -13.21
CA LEU A 261 -25.30 10.85 -13.67
C LEU A 261 -25.15 12.38 -13.77
N ILE A 262 -24.52 13.01 -12.76
CA ILE A 262 -24.22 14.45 -12.77
C ILE A 262 -23.33 14.82 -13.95
N LEU A 263 -22.27 14.04 -14.20
CA LEU A 263 -21.38 14.23 -15.35
C LEU A 263 -22.13 14.11 -16.68
N THR A 264 -23.01 13.11 -16.80
CA THR A 264 -23.84 12.92 -18.00
C THR A 264 -24.76 14.11 -18.24
N TYR A 265 -25.34 14.67 -17.17
CA TYR A 265 -26.16 15.88 -17.24
C TYR A 265 -25.32 17.10 -17.67
N MET A 266 -24.14 17.30 -17.07
CA MET A 266 -23.24 18.41 -17.42
C MET A 266 -22.80 18.36 -18.89
N ASN A 267 -22.51 17.18 -19.42
CA ASN A 267 -22.11 17.00 -20.82
C ASN A 267 -23.20 17.36 -21.83
N ARG A 268 -24.47 17.40 -21.41
CA ARG A 268 -25.59 17.83 -22.28
C ARG A 268 -25.76 19.35 -22.32
N ILE A 269 -25.12 20.09 -21.42
CA ILE A 269 -25.21 21.55 -21.39
C ILE A 269 -24.27 22.09 -22.47
N ASN A 270 -24.83 22.73 -23.51
CA ASN A 270 -24.04 23.40 -24.54
C ASN A 270 -23.24 24.56 -23.93
N LEU A 271 -21.94 24.36 -23.76
CA LEU A 271 -21.02 25.31 -23.16
C LEU A 271 -20.68 26.43 -24.15
N ARG A 272 -21.20 27.64 -23.90
CA ARG A 272 -20.73 28.88 -24.56
C ARG A 272 -19.33 29.26 -24.07
N LYS A 273 -18.59 30.12 -24.81
CA LYS A 273 -17.25 30.62 -24.42
C LYS A 273 -17.29 31.68 -23.30
N ASP A 274 -18.01 31.44 -22.21
CA ASP A 274 -18.21 32.38 -21.08
C ASP A 274 -17.51 31.92 -19.78
N ILE A 275 -17.38 32.79 -18.77
CA ILE A 275 -16.81 32.42 -17.44
C ILE A 275 -17.55 31.22 -16.83
N ALA A 276 -18.87 31.14 -17.05
CA ALA A 276 -19.68 30.01 -16.59
C ALA A 276 -19.18 28.68 -17.16
N SER A 277 -18.71 28.62 -18.42
CA SER A 277 -18.20 27.39 -18.99
C SER A 277 -16.83 26.99 -18.46
N LEU A 278 -15.99 27.97 -18.12
CA LEU A 278 -14.73 27.73 -17.41
C LEU A 278 -15.00 27.10 -16.03
N ALA A 279 -15.99 27.62 -15.29
CA ALA A 279 -16.38 27.07 -13.99
C ALA A 279 -16.95 25.66 -14.13
N VAL A 280 -17.86 25.43 -15.08
CA VAL A 280 -18.45 24.10 -15.37
C VAL A 280 -17.36 23.09 -15.71
N CYS A 281 -16.41 23.42 -16.59
CA CYS A 281 -15.34 22.49 -16.97
C CYS A 281 -14.35 22.22 -15.80
N CYS A 282 -14.12 23.19 -14.91
CA CYS A 282 -13.36 22.95 -13.68
C CYS A 282 -14.08 21.97 -12.74
N VAL A 283 -15.40 22.10 -12.59
CA VAL A 283 -16.22 21.18 -11.78
C VAL A 283 -16.25 19.80 -12.41
N GLU A 284 -16.44 19.71 -13.72
CA GLU A 284 -16.44 18.45 -14.48
C GLU A 284 -15.14 17.67 -14.26
N ARG A 285 -13.98 18.32 -14.42
CA ARG A 285 -12.69 17.69 -14.15
C ARG A 285 -12.53 17.18 -12.73
N ARG A 286 -12.98 17.98 -11.76
CA ARG A 286 -12.93 17.60 -10.35
C ARG A 286 -13.79 16.37 -10.09
N LEU A 287 -15.00 16.30 -10.68
CA LEU A 287 -15.89 15.15 -10.59
C LEU A 287 -15.27 13.92 -11.27
N LEU A 288 -14.65 14.07 -12.45
CA LEU A 288 -13.93 12.98 -13.13
C LEU A 288 -12.81 12.39 -12.27
N ASP A 289 -12.08 13.20 -11.52
CA ASP A 289 -11.07 12.69 -10.61
C ASP A 289 -11.65 11.96 -9.40
N TRP A 290 -12.80 12.39 -8.89
CA TRP A 290 -13.56 11.63 -7.87
C TRP A 290 -14.07 10.30 -8.41
N VAL A 291 -14.63 10.27 -9.62
CA VAL A 291 -15.05 9.03 -10.30
C VAL A 291 -13.88 8.05 -10.41
N ARG A 292 -12.72 8.52 -10.86
CA ARG A 292 -11.51 7.70 -10.95
C ARG A 292 -11.08 7.18 -9.57
N ASN A 293 -11.12 8.01 -8.53
CA ASN A 293 -10.81 7.60 -7.16
C ASN A 293 -11.78 6.52 -6.66
N TYR A 294 -13.08 6.67 -6.87
CA TYR A 294 -14.06 5.65 -6.50
C TYR A 294 -13.85 4.33 -7.24
N ARG A 295 -13.51 4.39 -8.54
CA ARG A 295 -13.16 3.19 -9.31
C ARG A 295 -11.90 2.50 -8.77
N ILE A 296 -10.86 3.26 -8.41
CA ILE A 296 -9.65 2.71 -7.78
C ILE A 296 -10.01 1.99 -6.47
N LEU A 297 -10.84 2.59 -5.60
CA LEU A 297 -11.29 1.94 -4.37
C LEU A 297 -12.03 0.63 -4.67
N LEU A 298 -13.01 0.68 -5.58
CA LEU A 298 -13.81 -0.49 -5.91
C LEU A 298 -12.98 -1.64 -6.48
N TYR A 299 -12.00 -1.36 -7.34
CA TYR A 299 -11.18 -2.40 -7.94
C TYR A 299 -10.05 -2.86 -7.01
N GLN A 300 -9.21 -1.96 -6.53
CA GLN A 300 -8.05 -2.35 -5.72
C GLN A 300 -8.48 -2.85 -4.33
N ILE A 301 -9.25 -2.05 -3.60
CA ILE A 301 -9.66 -2.40 -2.24
C ILE A 301 -10.73 -3.48 -2.25
N GLY A 302 -11.65 -3.46 -3.23
CA GLY A 302 -12.66 -4.51 -3.36
C GLY A 302 -12.07 -5.88 -3.63
N VAL A 303 -11.14 -6.00 -4.59
CA VAL A 303 -10.49 -7.30 -4.85
C VAL A 303 -9.67 -7.74 -3.65
N PHE A 304 -8.91 -6.84 -3.01
CA PHE A 304 -8.18 -7.14 -1.77
C PHE A 304 -9.10 -7.69 -0.67
N SER A 305 -10.18 -6.97 -0.33
CA SER A 305 -11.10 -7.40 0.72
C SER A 305 -11.80 -8.73 0.39
N LEU A 306 -12.13 -8.98 -0.88
CA LEU A 306 -12.68 -10.27 -1.31
C LEU A 306 -11.68 -11.42 -1.14
N THR A 307 -10.42 -11.23 -1.53
CA THR A 307 -9.38 -12.24 -1.31
C THR A 307 -9.17 -12.54 0.17
N ARG A 308 -9.26 -11.52 1.03
CA ARG A 308 -9.18 -11.68 2.49
C ARG A 308 -10.36 -12.45 3.07
N LEU A 309 -11.58 -12.13 2.66
CA LEU A 309 -12.76 -12.89 3.08
C LEU A 309 -12.69 -14.35 2.63
N LEU A 310 -12.20 -14.62 1.42
CA LEU A 310 -11.97 -15.98 0.94
C LEU A 310 -10.99 -16.73 1.85
N ARG A 311 -9.88 -16.09 2.25
CA ARG A 311 -8.91 -16.67 3.19
C ARG A 311 -9.54 -16.96 4.55
N CYS A 312 -10.31 -16.03 5.11
CA CYS A 312 -11.04 -16.23 6.35
C CYS A 312 -12.03 -17.39 6.26
N ALA A 313 -12.74 -17.51 5.13
CA ALA A 313 -13.68 -18.59 4.88
C ALA A 313 -12.97 -19.95 4.80
N VAL A 314 -11.87 -20.04 4.05
CA VAL A 314 -11.06 -21.28 3.94
C VAL A 314 -10.55 -21.71 5.31
N ARG A 315 -9.98 -20.80 6.10
CA ARG A 315 -9.51 -21.11 7.46
C ARG A 315 -10.64 -21.53 8.41
N SER A 316 -11.80 -20.88 8.30
CA SER A 316 -12.96 -21.24 9.11
C SER A 316 -13.46 -22.64 8.75
N VAL A 317 -13.65 -22.93 7.46
CA VAL A 317 -14.06 -24.25 6.99
C VAL A 317 -13.05 -25.33 7.41
N ASP A 318 -11.76 -25.02 7.31
CA ASP A 318 -10.72 -25.97 7.70
C ASP A 318 -10.69 -26.24 9.20
N ALA A 319 -10.87 -25.23 10.04
CA ALA A 319 -10.99 -25.40 11.49
C ALA A 319 -12.23 -26.23 11.89
N TRP A 320 -13.32 -26.16 11.12
CA TRP A 320 -14.53 -26.95 11.35
C TRP A 320 -14.40 -28.40 10.88
N LEU A 321 -13.61 -28.63 9.83
CA LEU A 321 -13.37 -29.95 9.25
C LEU A 321 -12.14 -30.66 9.84
N ALA A 322 -11.39 -29.99 10.72
CA ALA A 322 -10.21 -30.56 11.35
C ALA A 322 -10.57 -31.86 12.07
N PRO A 323 -9.98 -33.01 11.68
CA PRO A 323 -10.29 -34.28 12.31
C PRO A 323 -9.91 -34.25 13.79
N ASN A 324 -10.72 -34.91 14.63
CA ASN A 324 -10.38 -35.07 16.04
C ASN A 324 -8.99 -35.74 16.14
N PRO A 325 -8.04 -35.16 16.90
CA PRO A 325 -6.66 -35.63 16.95
C PRO A 325 -6.53 -37.08 17.43
N GLY A 326 -7.55 -37.63 18.11
CA GLY A 326 -7.60 -39.03 18.53
C GLY A 326 -7.96 -40.05 17.43
N ALA A 327 -8.25 -39.63 16.20
CA ALA A 327 -8.71 -40.52 15.12
C ALA A 327 -7.62 -40.94 14.11
N LEU A 328 -6.43 -40.33 14.13
CA LEU A 328 -5.32 -40.72 13.25
C LEU A 328 -4.34 -41.63 13.99
N SER A 329 -4.20 -42.87 13.54
CA SER A 329 -3.39 -43.91 14.19
C SER A 329 -1.92 -43.95 13.75
N SER A 330 -1.49 -43.17 12.75
CA SER A 330 -0.12 -43.20 12.22
C SER A 330 0.53 -41.81 12.13
N VAL A 331 1.80 -41.69 12.48
CA VAL A 331 2.58 -40.43 12.37
C VAL A 331 2.61 -39.91 10.93
N ARG A 332 2.74 -40.80 9.94
CA ARG A 332 2.78 -40.45 8.51
C ARG A 332 1.46 -39.83 8.04
N SER A 333 0.32 -40.34 8.48
CA SER A 333 -0.99 -39.79 8.12
C SER A 333 -1.23 -38.41 8.75
N VAL A 334 -0.65 -38.13 9.92
CA VAL A 334 -0.69 -36.81 10.57
C VAL A 334 0.14 -35.79 9.78
N VAL A 335 1.40 -36.11 9.45
CA VAL A 335 2.29 -35.20 8.68
C VAL A 335 1.69 -34.88 7.30
N PHE A 336 1.15 -35.89 6.61
CA PHE A 336 0.51 -35.69 5.32
C PHE A 336 -0.76 -34.81 5.41
N ALA A 337 -1.59 -35.02 6.42
CA ALA A 337 -2.78 -34.19 6.66
C ALA A 337 -2.39 -32.73 6.95
N GLU A 338 -1.34 -32.50 7.75
CA GLU A 338 -0.80 -31.17 8.04
C GLU A 338 -0.24 -30.48 6.79
N ALA A 339 0.41 -31.22 5.88
CA ALA A 339 0.88 -30.70 4.59
C ALA A 339 -0.27 -30.28 3.68
N ILE A 340 -1.33 -31.10 3.57
CA ILE A 340 -2.55 -30.74 2.84
C ILE A 340 -3.18 -29.49 3.44
N GLN A 341 -3.31 -29.44 4.76
CA GLN A 341 -3.91 -28.32 5.48
C GLN A 341 -3.12 -27.02 5.23
N SER A 342 -1.80 -27.08 5.38
CA SER A 342 -0.90 -25.96 5.11
C SER A 342 -1.01 -25.46 3.66
N ALA A 343 -1.02 -26.36 2.68
CA ALA A 343 -1.15 -26.00 1.27
C ALA A 343 -2.51 -25.33 0.96
N LEU A 344 -3.60 -25.83 1.55
CA LEU A 344 -4.94 -25.27 1.37
C LEU A 344 -5.08 -23.89 2.02
N ILE A 345 -4.54 -23.69 3.22
CA ILE A 345 -4.58 -22.40 3.94
C ILE A 345 -3.71 -21.35 3.22
N ASN A 346 -2.59 -21.77 2.64
CA ASN A 346 -1.66 -20.87 1.96
C ASN A 346 -2.01 -20.60 0.48
N GLY A 347 -2.87 -21.41 -0.14
CA GLY A 347 -3.38 -21.16 -1.50
C GLY A 347 -4.00 -19.75 -1.65
N PRO A 348 -4.93 -19.33 -0.78
CA PRO A 348 -5.47 -17.97 -0.78
C PRO A 348 -4.41 -16.88 -0.56
N LEU A 349 -3.35 -17.14 0.22
CA LEU A 349 -2.24 -16.20 0.38
C LEU A 349 -1.50 -16.00 -0.95
N PHE A 350 -1.31 -17.06 -1.73
CA PHE A 350 -0.73 -16.92 -3.07
C PHE A 350 -1.63 -16.06 -3.99
N VAL A 351 -2.94 -16.29 -3.98
CA VAL A 351 -3.88 -15.45 -4.75
C VAL A 351 -3.78 -13.98 -4.32
N GLU A 352 -3.63 -13.73 -3.02
CA GLU A 352 -3.40 -12.39 -2.50
C GLU A 352 -2.08 -11.78 -3.00
N ILE A 353 -0.99 -12.54 -3.00
CA ILE A 353 0.32 -12.11 -3.54
C ILE A 353 0.22 -11.75 -5.04
N VAL A 354 -0.51 -12.55 -5.82
CA VAL A 354 -0.77 -12.27 -7.24
C VAL A 354 -1.53 -10.95 -7.38
N VAL A 355 -2.67 -10.80 -6.69
CA VAL A 355 -3.49 -9.58 -6.75
C VAL A 355 -2.70 -8.34 -6.32
N THR A 356 -1.86 -8.46 -5.30
CA THR A 356 -1.04 -7.35 -4.77
C THR A 356 0.13 -6.98 -5.66
N SER A 357 0.45 -7.80 -6.66
CA SER A 357 1.45 -7.49 -7.68
C SER A 357 0.90 -6.62 -8.83
N PHE A 358 -0.43 -6.47 -8.94
CA PHE A 358 -1.09 -5.72 -10.02
C PHE A 358 -1.73 -4.36 -9.70
N PRO A 359 -1.64 -3.74 -8.50
CA PRO A 359 -2.19 -2.41 -8.26
C PRO A 359 -1.73 -1.37 -9.28
N PHE A 360 -0.47 -1.45 -9.72
CA PHE A 360 0.08 -0.53 -10.72
C PHE A 360 -0.76 -0.49 -12.01
N ILE A 361 -1.28 -1.63 -12.47
CA ILE A 361 -2.11 -1.70 -13.69
C ILE A 361 -3.41 -0.91 -13.50
N ILE A 362 -4.07 -1.06 -12.35
CA ILE A 362 -5.31 -0.34 -12.02
C ILE A 362 -5.05 1.17 -12.03
N TRP A 363 -3.97 1.60 -11.39
CA TRP A 363 -3.58 3.00 -11.31
C TRP A 363 -3.17 3.56 -12.67
N TYR A 364 -2.39 2.82 -13.46
CA TYR A 364 -2.00 3.19 -14.81
C TYR A 364 -3.21 3.36 -15.74
N ALA A 365 -4.18 2.45 -15.67
CA ALA A 365 -5.40 2.51 -16.49
C ALA A 365 -6.30 3.70 -16.10
N LEU A 366 -6.47 3.95 -14.80
CA LEU A 366 -7.43 4.94 -14.29
C LEU A 366 -6.87 6.36 -14.11
N VAL A 367 -5.55 6.52 -13.96
CA VAL A 367 -4.90 7.81 -13.68
C VAL A 367 -4.02 8.23 -14.87
N PRO A 368 -4.47 9.18 -15.71
CA PRO A 368 -3.72 9.63 -16.88
C PRO A 368 -2.32 10.17 -16.56
N GLN A 369 -2.14 10.80 -15.40
CA GLN A 369 -0.85 11.36 -14.96
C GLN A 369 0.23 10.29 -14.84
N ILE A 370 -0.13 9.09 -14.40
CA ILE A 370 0.80 7.95 -14.33
C ILE A 370 1.26 7.57 -15.71
N ARG A 371 0.34 7.49 -16.69
CA ARG A 371 0.68 7.16 -18.07
C ARG A 371 1.67 8.15 -18.66
N VAL A 372 1.42 9.46 -18.46
CA VAL A 372 2.32 10.52 -18.92
C VAL A 372 3.68 10.43 -18.24
N LEU A 373 3.73 10.24 -16.92
CA LEU A 373 4.98 10.11 -16.16
C LEU A 373 5.78 8.88 -16.59
N CYS A 374 5.14 7.71 -16.71
CA CYS A 374 5.77 6.49 -17.19
C CYS A 374 6.32 6.66 -18.60
N HIS A 375 5.57 7.32 -19.50
CA HIS A 375 6.05 7.63 -20.84
C HIS A 375 7.27 8.56 -20.82
N ILE A 376 7.28 9.58 -19.95
CA ILE A 376 8.45 10.47 -19.78
C ILE A 376 9.65 9.69 -19.23
N MET A 377 9.45 8.85 -18.22
CA MET A 377 10.51 8.00 -17.65
C MET A 377 11.09 7.07 -18.72
N TRP A 378 10.22 6.42 -19.49
CA TRP A 378 10.62 5.57 -20.62
C TRP A 378 11.43 6.32 -21.67
N LEU A 379 10.98 7.52 -22.08
CA LEU A 379 11.70 8.36 -23.04
C LEU A 379 13.07 8.82 -22.52
N ARG A 380 13.20 9.05 -21.20
CA ARG A 380 14.47 9.39 -20.56
C ARG A 380 15.43 8.20 -20.53
N CYS A 381 14.91 6.98 -20.34
CA CYS A 381 15.73 5.77 -20.35
C CYS A 381 16.18 5.35 -21.76
N THR A 382 15.42 5.68 -22.80
CA THR A 382 15.66 5.15 -24.17
C THR A 382 16.51 6.02 -25.09
N CYS A 383 16.71 7.34 -24.83
CA CYS A 383 17.63 8.18 -25.61
C CYS A 383 17.99 9.54 -24.95
N ARG A 384 19.16 10.11 -25.31
CA ARG A 384 19.58 11.48 -24.89
C ARG A 384 18.92 12.59 -25.72
N LYS A 385 18.64 12.35 -27.01
CA LYS A 385 17.93 13.30 -27.91
C LYS A 385 16.46 13.50 -27.55
N THR A 386 15.83 12.54 -26.87
CA THR A 386 14.44 12.64 -26.39
C THR A 386 14.32 13.47 -25.11
N TRP A 387 15.43 13.96 -24.55
CA TRP A 387 15.44 14.85 -23.38
C TRP A 387 14.77 16.20 -23.66
N GLU A 388 14.97 16.78 -24.85
CA GLU A 388 14.29 18.02 -25.26
C GLU A 388 12.77 17.81 -25.39
N SER A 389 12.36 16.65 -25.88
CA SER A 389 10.94 16.25 -25.92
C SER A 389 10.38 16.02 -24.50
N ALA A 390 11.16 15.41 -23.60
CA ALA A 390 10.75 15.21 -22.21
C ALA A 390 10.58 16.53 -21.45
N GLN A 391 11.42 17.54 -21.71
CA GLN A 391 11.26 18.89 -21.16
C GLN A 391 9.95 19.55 -21.62
N LYS A 392 9.55 19.37 -22.89
CA LYS A 392 8.24 19.84 -23.38
C LYS A 392 7.07 19.20 -22.63
N PHE A 393 7.17 17.91 -22.29
CA PHE A 393 6.15 17.21 -21.50
C PHE A 393 6.18 17.55 -20.01
N GLN A 394 7.31 17.99 -19.46
CA GLN A 394 7.44 18.35 -18.05
C GLN A 394 6.53 19.53 -17.65
N HIS A 395 6.22 20.42 -18.59
CA HIS A 395 5.21 21.47 -18.41
C HIS A 395 3.78 20.94 -18.21
N PHE A 396 3.47 19.71 -18.65
CA PHE A 396 2.18 19.07 -18.41
C PHE A 396 2.10 18.33 -17.07
N VAL A 397 3.23 18.16 -16.38
CA VAL A 397 3.35 17.34 -15.16
C VAL A 397 3.33 18.17 -13.86
N MET A 398 3.59 19.47 -13.93
CA MET A 398 3.57 20.37 -12.76
C MET A 398 2.13 20.71 -12.31
N PRO A 399 1.89 21.00 -11.00
CA PRO A 399 0.68 20.57 -10.32
C PRO A 399 -0.56 21.45 -10.51
N PHE A 400 -1.64 20.80 -10.98
CA PHE A 400 -3.02 20.87 -10.47
C PHE A 400 -3.58 22.25 -10.10
N ASN A 401 -3.54 23.19 -11.02
CA ASN A 401 -4.66 24.13 -11.09
C ASN A 401 -5.65 23.55 -12.09
N TYR A 402 -6.77 22.99 -11.62
CA TYR A 402 -7.89 22.62 -12.51
C TYR A 402 -8.21 23.81 -13.44
N LEU A 403 -8.09 25.03 -12.92
CA LEU A 403 -8.20 26.27 -13.67
C LEU A 403 -7.18 26.37 -14.83
N GLU A 404 -5.91 26.05 -14.62
CA GLU A 404 -4.87 26.15 -15.65
C GLU A 404 -5.00 25.06 -16.71
N GLU A 405 -5.40 23.87 -16.30
CA GLU A 405 -5.74 22.78 -17.21
C GLU A 405 -6.96 23.14 -18.08
N THR A 406 -7.94 23.85 -17.50
CA THR A 406 -9.15 24.30 -18.21
C THR A 406 -8.84 25.45 -19.15
N LEU A 407 -7.99 26.39 -18.74
CA LEU A 407 -7.46 27.43 -19.61
C LEU A 407 -6.61 26.89 -20.76
N ALA A 408 -5.94 25.73 -20.59
CA ALA A 408 -5.18 25.09 -21.65
C ALA A 408 -6.09 24.42 -22.69
N ILE A 409 -7.16 23.74 -22.27
CA ILE A 409 -8.11 23.09 -23.19
C ILE A 409 -8.89 24.10 -24.02
N LEU A 410 -9.28 25.24 -23.44
CA LEU A 410 -10.12 26.22 -24.12
C LEU A 410 -9.42 26.97 -25.28
N GLN A 411 -8.17 26.62 -25.63
CA GLN A 411 -7.33 27.03 -26.77
C GLN A 411 -7.13 28.54 -27.04
N ASP A 412 -7.98 29.43 -26.52
CA ASP A 412 -7.93 30.86 -26.74
C ASP A 412 -7.33 31.58 -25.51
N ARG A 413 -6.08 31.22 -25.19
CA ARG A 413 -5.31 31.82 -24.07
C ARG A 413 -5.25 33.35 -24.15
N HIS A 414 -5.40 33.94 -25.34
CA HIS A 414 -5.34 35.38 -25.52
C HIS A 414 -6.68 36.08 -25.25
N LEU A 415 -7.80 35.57 -25.75
CA LEU A 415 -9.12 36.18 -25.57
C LEU A 415 -9.62 36.09 -24.12
N VAL A 416 -9.52 34.90 -23.50
CA VAL A 416 -9.97 34.68 -22.12
C VAL A 416 -9.10 35.45 -21.12
N ARG A 417 -7.79 35.54 -21.37
CA ARG A 417 -6.84 36.25 -20.49
C ARG A 417 -6.93 37.76 -20.61
N LYS A 418 -7.39 38.30 -21.75
CA LYS A 418 -7.58 39.75 -21.94
C LYS A 418 -8.92 40.20 -21.35
N SER A 419 -10.00 39.44 -21.57
CA SER A 419 -11.35 39.80 -21.09
C SER A 419 -11.56 39.53 -19.60
N TYR A 420 -10.87 38.55 -19.01
CA TYR A 420 -11.12 38.11 -17.63
C TYR A 420 -9.88 38.09 -16.74
N LYS A 421 -8.83 38.84 -17.12
CA LYS A 421 -7.59 38.98 -16.35
C LYS A 421 -7.82 39.27 -14.85
N PRO A 422 -8.66 40.23 -14.43
CA PRO A 422 -8.81 40.55 -13.01
C PRO A 422 -9.47 39.40 -12.23
N VAL A 423 -10.50 38.76 -12.79
CA VAL A 423 -11.18 37.62 -12.17
C VAL A 423 -10.25 36.41 -12.05
N LEU A 424 -9.51 36.09 -13.12
CA LEU A 424 -8.52 35.01 -13.10
C LEU A 424 -7.37 35.28 -12.13
N THR A 425 -6.96 36.54 -11.99
CA THR A 425 -5.91 36.94 -11.04
C THR A 425 -6.42 36.86 -9.61
N TYR A 426 -7.69 37.25 -9.37
CA TYR A 426 -8.36 37.10 -8.09
C TYR A 426 -8.52 35.63 -7.70
N ILE A 427 -9.04 34.77 -8.60
CA ILE A 427 -9.15 33.33 -8.36
C ILE A 427 -7.78 32.70 -8.13
N ARG A 428 -6.76 33.06 -8.94
CA ARG A 428 -5.39 32.60 -8.69
C ARG A 428 -4.84 33.08 -7.35
N ASN A 429 -5.09 34.32 -6.95
CA ASN A 429 -4.61 34.82 -5.66
C ASN A 429 -5.32 34.14 -4.50
N ILE A 430 -6.62 33.90 -4.61
CA ILE A 430 -7.37 33.10 -3.63
C ILE A 430 -6.80 31.68 -3.56
N GLU A 431 -6.62 31.03 -4.70
CA GLU A 431 -6.06 29.68 -4.77
C GLU A 431 -4.62 29.62 -4.27
N ARG A 432 -3.81 30.65 -4.52
CA ARG A 432 -2.42 30.78 -4.06
C ARG A 432 -2.35 31.08 -2.57
N GLN A 433 -3.25 31.90 -2.02
CA GLN A 433 -3.37 32.08 -0.57
C GLN A 433 -3.85 30.79 0.12
N PHE A 434 -4.82 30.08 -0.47
CA PHE A 434 -5.21 28.73 -0.05
C PHE A 434 -4.13 27.67 -0.28
N ARG A 435 -3.07 27.94 -1.05
CA ARG A 435 -1.89 27.05 -1.11
C ARG A 435 -0.85 27.45 -0.07
N LEU A 436 -0.54 28.74 0.07
CA LEU A 436 0.47 29.24 1.02
C LEU A 436 0.10 28.96 2.48
N GLN A 437 -1.18 28.96 2.83
CA GLN A 437 -1.66 28.55 4.15
C GLN A 437 -1.48 27.04 4.45
N TYR A 438 -1.18 26.22 3.44
CA TYR A 438 -1.16 24.76 3.53
C TYR A 438 0.20 24.15 3.13
N ASP A 439 0.92 24.76 2.20
CA ASP A 439 2.31 24.41 1.80
C ASP A 439 3.35 24.97 2.79
N THR A 440 2.95 25.73 3.82
CA THR A 440 3.85 26.27 4.86
C THR A 440 4.59 25.18 5.64
N TYR A 441 4.20 23.91 5.53
CA TYR A 441 4.93 22.77 6.09
C TYR A 441 5.96 22.16 5.11
N TYR A 442 5.77 22.33 3.81
CA TYR A 442 6.73 21.91 2.77
C TYR A 442 7.81 22.97 2.52
N SER A 443 7.54 24.26 2.77
CA SER A 443 8.58 25.30 2.67
C SER A 443 9.64 25.17 3.78
N LEU A 444 9.28 24.70 4.98
CA LEU A 444 10.24 24.46 6.07
C LEU A 444 11.21 23.29 5.79
N THR A 445 10.79 22.29 5.01
CA THR A 445 11.66 21.17 4.60
C THR A 445 12.45 21.45 3.33
N HIS A 446 11.95 22.31 2.44
CA HIS A 446 12.67 22.72 1.24
C HIS A 446 13.66 23.88 1.50
N GLU A 447 13.39 24.80 2.44
CA GLU A 447 14.36 25.83 2.86
C GLU A 447 15.53 25.22 3.66
N SER A 448 15.30 24.13 4.41
CA SER A 448 16.38 23.39 5.08
C SER A 448 17.24 22.55 4.13
N GLN A 449 16.71 22.14 2.97
CA GLN A 449 17.53 21.53 1.90
C GLN A 449 18.30 22.56 1.07
N ILE A 450 17.75 23.76 0.85
CA ILE A 450 18.45 24.86 0.17
C ILE A 450 19.55 25.46 1.07
N SER A 451 19.38 25.47 2.40
CA SER A 451 20.45 25.95 3.29
C SER A 451 21.62 24.96 3.41
N TRP A 452 21.38 23.65 3.27
CA TRP A 452 22.45 22.65 3.27
C TRP A 452 23.22 22.55 1.95
N SER A 453 22.59 22.86 0.81
CA SER A 453 23.29 22.92 -0.48
C SER A 453 24.10 24.22 -0.64
N SER A 454 23.68 25.34 -0.03
CA SER A 454 24.44 26.59 -0.07
C SER A 454 25.59 26.67 0.94
N LEU A 455 25.61 25.82 1.97
CA LEU A 455 26.72 25.70 2.93
C LEU A 455 27.86 24.78 2.46
N ARG A 456 27.70 24.07 1.34
CA ARG A 456 28.75 23.16 0.82
C ARG A 456 29.65 23.78 -0.26
N GLU A 457 29.31 24.97 -0.75
CA GLU A 457 30.09 25.68 -1.79
C GLU A 457 30.91 26.88 -1.27
N SER A 458 30.84 27.20 0.03
CA SER A 458 31.70 28.22 0.66
C SER A 458 32.78 27.61 1.56
N SER A 459 33.56 26.68 1.01
CA SER A 459 34.82 26.25 1.63
C SER A 459 35.98 26.56 0.70
N THR A 460 36.36 27.84 0.62
CA THR A 460 37.75 28.23 0.35
C THR A 460 37.97 29.70 0.75
N THR A 461 38.81 29.88 1.77
CA THR A 461 39.69 31.03 2.03
C THR A 461 39.12 32.36 2.55
N PHE A 462 39.90 32.93 3.48
CA PHE A 462 39.88 34.27 4.10
C PHE A 462 38.92 34.51 5.28
N SER A 463 39.28 35.14 6.38
CA SER A 463 40.52 35.31 7.17
C SER A 463 40.11 36.18 8.38
N PHE A 464 40.59 35.84 9.56
CA PHE A 464 40.44 36.64 10.79
C PHE A 464 41.02 38.06 10.66
N SER A 465 40.27 39.10 11.08
CA SER A 465 40.73 40.14 12.02
C SER A 465 39.78 41.33 12.16
N SER A 466 39.46 41.65 13.44
CA SER A 466 39.19 42.99 14.01
C SER A 466 37.96 43.77 13.48
N ALA A 467 37.20 44.57 14.23
CA ALA A 467 37.41 45.15 15.54
C ALA A 467 36.05 45.47 16.19
N MET A 468 36.01 45.27 17.50
CA MET A 468 35.13 45.91 18.46
C MET A 468 35.51 47.40 18.57
N MET A 469 34.53 48.26 18.88
CA MET A 469 34.62 49.72 19.12
C MET A 469 34.49 50.67 17.91
N SER A 470 33.26 51.16 17.68
CA SER A 470 33.02 52.61 17.63
C SER A 470 31.55 52.96 17.85
N ALA A 471 31.30 53.82 18.85
CA ALA A 471 30.26 54.86 18.91
C ALA A 471 28.78 54.41 18.77
N SER A 472 27.91 54.47 19.78
CA SER A 472 27.69 55.56 20.74
C SER A 472 27.82 56.95 20.11
N LYS A 473 26.80 57.36 19.34
CA LYS A 473 26.33 58.74 19.17
C LYS A 473 25.21 58.77 18.13
N HIS A 474 23.97 58.74 18.60
CA HIS A 474 22.89 59.66 18.22
C HIS A 474 21.52 59.08 18.59
N GLY A 475 21.19 59.22 19.88
CA GLY A 475 19.84 59.61 20.25
C GLY A 475 19.61 61.08 19.91
N ALA A 476 18.34 61.46 19.90
CA ALA A 476 17.78 62.79 19.62
C ALA A 476 17.64 63.16 18.14
N SER A 477 16.52 62.77 17.54
CA SER A 477 15.70 63.64 16.66
C SER A 477 14.64 62.80 15.93
N ARG A 478 13.49 62.56 16.58
CA ARG A 478 12.17 62.37 15.92
C ARG A 478 11.08 62.05 16.95
N HIS A 479 10.91 62.92 17.95
CA HIS A 479 9.74 62.88 18.82
C HIS A 479 8.92 64.18 18.85
N ASP A 480 9.18 65.12 17.94
CA ASP A 480 8.57 66.47 17.91
C ASP A 480 7.86 66.86 16.60
N ARG A 481 7.38 65.88 15.82
CA ARG A 481 6.45 66.17 14.71
C ARG A 481 5.41 65.08 14.63
N LEU A 482 4.33 65.24 15.39
CA LEU A 482 2.95 64.81 15.07
C LEU A 482 1.98 65.19 16.22
N ARG A 483 2.22 66.35 16.85
CA ARG A 483 1.34 66.92 17.88
C ARG A 483 1.22 68.43 17.71
N LYS A 484 0.86 68.85 16.50
CA LYS A 484 0.41 70.21 16.13
C LYS A 484 -0.25 70.09 14.76
N GLU A 485 -1.54 69.79 14.76
CA GLU A 485 -2.52 70.13 13.71
C GLU A 485 -3.84 69.39 14.01
N SER A 486 -4.47 69.74 15.13
CA SER A 486 -5.90 69.49 15.37
C SER A 486 -6.34 70.23 16.64
N MET A 487 -6.39 71.56 16.61
CA MET A 487 -7.20 72.39 17.52
C MET A 487 -7.03 73.88 17.16
N SER A 488 -8.00 74.41 16.41
CA SER A 488 -8.52 75.79 16.45
C SER A 488 -9.64 75.83 15.39
N GLU A 489 -10.87 75.45 15.75
CA GLU A 489 -11.92 76.31 16.32
C GLU A 489 -12.34 77.49 15.42
N SER A 490 -13.61 77.47 15.01
CA SER A 490 -14.61 78.56 15.08
C SER A 490 -15.78 78.16 14.16
N SER A 491 -16.99 77.75 14.61
CA SER A 491 -18.03 78.56 15.30
C SER A 491 -18.05 79.98 14.73
N SER A 492 -19.08 80.56 14.13
CA SER A 492 -20.55 80.48 14.22
C SER A 492 -21.06 81.54 13.19
N TYR A 493 -22.26 81.50 12.60
CA TYR A 493 -23.52 82.01 13.15
C TYR A 493 -24.61 81.98 12.05
N THR A 494 -25.82 81.56 12.45
CA THR A 494 -27.18 82.02 12.05
C THR A 494 -27.56 82.33 10.59
N ALA A 495 -28.58 81.62 10.11
CA ALA A 495 -29.92 82.16 9.83
C ALA A 495 -30.97 81.05 10.04
#